data_AF-A0A3L7UMS3-F1
#
_entry.id   AF-A0A3L7UMS3-F1
#
_cell.length_a   1.000
_cell.length_b   1.000
_cell.length_c   1.000
_cell.angle_alpha   90.00
_cell.angle_beta   90.00
_cell.angle_gamma   90.00
#
_symmetry.space_group_name_H-M   'P 1'
#
loop_
_entity.id
_entity.type
_entity.pdbx_description
1 polymer ?
#
loop_
_entity_poly.entity_id
_entity_poly.type
_entity_poly.pdbx_seq_one_letter_code
_entity_poly.pdbx_strand_id
1 'polypeptide(L)'
;MTPSIAPESVNLGPRETFEQLAASRRDWINQVLRVWCQQASLQDLRKAALEWFDIAGRADANATLWTWAWERFPVLVHPDLPGVHETHLMDVLLHDGSRRSGYPDARQSLRGVLVLVGTDVDGSMITHDAVSIDQIADVRQAEKSSESTL
;
A
#
# COMPACT_ATOMS: atom_id res chain seq x y z
N MET A 1 -65.57 -1.00 26.10
CA MET A 1 -64.33 -1.03 26.88
C MET A 1 -63.24 -1.61 25.99
N THR A 2 -62.43 -0.75 25.39
CA THR A 2 -61.29 -1.14 24.55
C THR A 2 -60.04 -1.13 25.44
N PRO A 3 -59.24 -2.21 25.51
CA PRO A 3 -58.02 -2.18 26.31
C PRO A 3 -56.99 -1.28 25.63
N SER A 4 -56.50 -0.30 26.38
CA SER A 4 -55.36 0.55 25.99
C SER A 4 -54.09 -0.29 26.12
N ILE A 5 -53.52 -0.67 24.97
CA ILE A 5 -52.21 -1.32 24.93
C ILE A 5 -51.17 -0.21 25.10
N ALA A 6 -50.52 -0.15 26.26
CA ALA A 6 -49.40 0.74 26.49
C ALA A 6 -48.25 0.35 25.53
N PRO A 7 -47.56 1.33 24.91
CA PRO A 7 -46.44 1.03 24.04
C PRO A 7 -45.29 0.42 24.86
N GLU A 8 -44.85 -0.76 24.44
CA GLU A 8 -43.67 -1.44 24.95
C GLU A 8 -42.44 -0.55 24.78
N SER A 9 -41.80 -0.19 25.89
CA SER A 9 -40.54 0.55 25.89
C SER A 9 -39.47 -0.28 25.21
N VAL A 10 -39.14 0.04 23.96
CA VAL A 10 -38.01 -0.59 23.26
C VAL A 10 -36.74 -0.25 24.04
N ASN A 11 -36.20 -1.26 24.74
CA ASN A 11 -34.92 -1.16 25.42
C ASN A 11 -33.81 -1.16 24.36
N LEU A 12 -33.52 0.01 23.82
CA LEU A 12 -32.32 0.23 23.00
C LEU A 12 -31.14 0.02 23.94
N GLY A 13 -30.35 -1.04 23.71
CA GLY A 13 -29.15 -1.34 24.48
C GLY A 13 -28.21 -0.13 24.62
N PRO A 14 -27.17 -0.22 25.45
CA PRO A 14 -26.27 0.90 25.71
C PRO A 14 -25.78 1.52 24.39
N ARG A 15 -26.07 2.80 24.19
CA ARG A 15 -25.62 3.53 23.00
C ARG A 15 -24.11 3.57 23.00
N GLU A 16 -23.50 3.19 21.88
CA GLU A 16 -22.06 3.34 21.70
C GLU A 16 -21.67 4.80 21.90
N THR A 17 -20.58 5.04 22.63
CA THR A 17 -20.01 6.38 22.75
C THR A 17 -19.26 6.74 21.46
N PHE A 18 -19.03 8.04 21.26
CA PHE A 18 -18.25 8.50 20.12
C PHE A 18 -16.83 7.90 20.11
N GLU A 19 -16.21 7.75 21.28
CA GLU A 19 -14.88 7.15 21.43
C GLU A 19 -14.86 5.68 20.99
N GLN A 20 -15.93 4.94 21.29
CA GLN A 20 -16.09 3.55 20.86
C GLN A 20 -16.27 3.46 19.33
N LEU A 21 -17.09 4.33 18.75
CA LEU A 21 -17.26 4.40 17.29
C LEU A 21 -15.95 4.76 16.58
N ALA A 22 -15.21 5.74 17.10
CA ALA A 22 -13.92 6.15 16.55
C ALA A 22 -12.85 5.05 16.69
N ALA A 23 -12.83 4.33 17.82
CA ALA A 23 -11.97 3.17 18.00
C ALA A 23 -12.31 2.05 17.00
N SER A 24 -13.59 1.67 16.89
CA SER A 24 -14.06 0.66 15.94
C SER A 24 -13.68 1.00 14.49
N ARG A 25 -13.81 2.27 14.08
CA ARG A 25 -13.38 2.74 12.76
C ARG A 25 -11.88 2.56 12.54
N ARG A 26 -11.04 2.95 13.51
CA ARG A 26 -9.57 2.79 13.42
C ARG A 26 -9.18 1.32 13.36
N ASP A 27 -9.83 0.47 14.17
CA ASP A 27 -9.56 -0.96 14.19
C ASP A 27 -9.90 -1.59 12.84
N TRP A 28 -11.06 -1.24 12.24
CA TRP A 28 -11.39 -1.69 10.90
C TRP A 28 -10.37 -1.22 9.85
N ILE A 29 -9.91 0.04 9.91
CA ILE A 29 -8.91 0.54 8.95
C ILE A 29 -7.61 -0.28 9.06
N ASN A 30 -7.13 -0.50 10.29
CA ASN A 30 -5.86 -1.17 10.52
C ASN A 30 -5.91 -2.68 10.27
N GLN A 31 -6.97 -3.34 10.71
CA GLN A 31 -7.07 -4.81 10.70
C GLN A 31 -7.72 -5.34 9.42
N VAL A 32 -8.53 -4.53 8.73
CA VAL A 32 -9.25 -4.96 7.53
C VAL A 32 -8.73 -4.21 6.30
N LEU A 33 -8.87 -2.88 6.26
CA LEU A 33 -8.62 -2.15 5.01
C LEU A 33 -7.15 -2.15 4.60
N ARG A 34 -6.23 -1.87 5.54
CA ARG A 34 -4.79 -1.87 5.28
C ARG A 34 -4.30 -3.26 4.86
N VAL A 35 -4.71 -4.29 5.60
CA VAL A 35 -4.38 -5.70 5.29
C VAL A 35 -4.92 -6.10 3.92
N TRP A 36 -6.14 -5.67 3.58
CA TRP A 36 -6.70 -5.90 2.24
C TRP A 36 -5.86 -5.23 1.15
N CYS A 37 -5.40 -3.99 1.35
CA CYS A 37 -4.53 -3.31 0.37
C CYS A 37 -3.23 -4.08 0.11
N GLN A 38 -2.68 -4.73 1.15
CA GLN A 38 -1.47 -5.55 1.04
C GLN A 38 -1.68 -6.86 0.26
N GLN A 39 -2.92 -7.27 0.00
CA GLN A 39 -3.21 -8.58 -0.63
C GLN A 39 -4.00 -8.47 -1.94
N ALA A 40 -4.72 -7.36 -2.15
CA ALA A 40 -5.59 -7.17 -3.31
C ALA A 40 -4.83 -7.18 -4.65
N SER A 41 -5.48 -7.57 -5.74
CA SER A 41 -4.87 -7.41 -7.07
C SER A 41 -4.69 -5.92 -7.43
N LEU A 42 -3.76 -5.60 -8.33
CA LEU A 42 -3.63 -4.26 -8.89
C LEU A 42 -4.95 -3.78 -9.52
N GLN A 43 -5.71 -4.70 -10.12
CA GLN A 43 -7.02 -4.38 -10.69
C GLN A 43 -7.99 -3.88 -9.61
N ASP A 44 -8.08 -4.56 -8.47
CA ASP A 44 -8.99 -4.17 -7.41
C ASP A 44 -8.51 -2.94 -6.64
N LEU A 45 -7.20 -2.79 -6.45
CA LEU A 45 -6.61 -1.54 -5.92
C LEU A 45 -6.97 -0.34 -6.79
N ARG A 46 -6.95 -0.48 -8.11
CA ARG A 46 -7.36 0.59 -9.03
C ARG A 46 -8.84 0.93 -8.89
N LYS A 47 -9.72 -0.06 -8.70
CA LYS A 47 -11.15 0.19 -8.41
C LYS A 47 -11.33 0.91 -7.08
N ALA A 48 -10.69 0.40 -6.02
CA ALA A 48 -10.74 1.01 -4.70
C ALA A 48 -10.22 2.45 -4.71
N ALA A 49 -9.21 2.77 -5.52
CA ALA A 49 -8.72 4.14 -5.67
C ALA A 49 -9.77 5.11 -6.24
N LEU A 50 -10.71 4.63 -7.08
CA LEU A 50 -11.82 5.44 -7.59
C LEU A 50 -12.89 5.67 -6.53
N GLU A 51 -13.11 4.69 -5.66
CA GLU A 51 -14.13 4.70 -4.60
C GLU A 51 -13.54 5.09 -3.24
N TRP A 52 -12.29 5.58 -3.20
CA TRP A 52 -11.55 5.70 -1.95
C TRP A 52 -12.19 6.69 -0.98
N PHE A 53 -12.85 7.73 -1.51
CA PHE A 53 -13.59 8.68 -0.69
C PHE A 53 -14.70 8.00 0.12
N ASP A 54 -15.41 7.05 -0.49
CA ASP A 54 -16.52 6.35 0.16
C ASP A 54 -15.99 5.26 1.13
N ILE A 55 -14.84 4.67 0.83
CA ILE A 55 -14.22 3.60 1.64
C ILE A 55 -13.47 4.17 2.86
N ALA A 56 -12.67 5.21 2.64
CA ALA A 56 -11.69 5.73 3.60
C ALA A 56 -11.94 7.19 4.00
N GLY A 57 -12.94 7.87 3.43
CA GLY A 57 -13.22 9.28 3.67
C GLY A 57 -12.23 10.19 2.93
N ARG A 58 -11.84 11.30 3.56
CA ARG A 58 -10.94 12.32 2.95
C ARG A 58 -9.45 11.92 2.92
N ALA A 59 -9.12 10.66 3.21
CA ALA A 59 -7.75 10.20 3.17
C ALA A 59 -7.23 10.24 1.72
N ASP A 60 -6.03 10.76 1.50
CA ASP A 60 -5.40 10.73 0.18
C ASP A 60 -5.02 9.30 -0.21
N ALA A 61 -5.43 8.86 -1.39
CA ALA A 61 -5.21 7.49 -1.84
C ALA A 61 -3.73 7.19 -2.11
N ASN A 62 -2.91 8.17 -2.50
CA ASN A 62 -1.48 7.96 -2.69
C ASN A 62 -0.77 7.77 -1.35
N ALA A 63 -1.11 8.57 -0.36
CA ALA A 63 -0.54 8.46 0.99
C ALA A 63 -1.05 7.25 1.77
N THR A 64 -2.25 6.72 1.45
CA THR A 64 -2.86 5.58 2.16
C THR A 64 -2.92 4.33 1.29
N LEU A 65 -3.93 4.17 0.41
CA LEU A 65 -4.12 2.96 -0.41
C LEU A 65 -2.84 2.47 -1.05
N TRP A 66 -2.12 3.34 -1.77
CA TRP A 66 -0.94 2.93 -2.54
C TRP A 66 0.28 2.66 -1.64
N THR A 67 0.50 3.47 -0.60
CA THR A 67 1.53 3.18 0.41
C THR A 67 1.27 1.82 1.09
N TRP A 68 0.03 1.56 1.53
CA TRP A 68 -0.34 0.31 2.17
C TRP A 68 -0.25 -0.88 1.21
N ALA A 69 -0.53 -0.69 -0.09
CA ALA A 69 -0.29 -1.72 -1.07
C ALA A 69 1.20 -2.09 -1.18
N TRP A 70 2.08 -1.07 -1.19
CA TRP A 70 3.53 -1.28 -1.26
C TRP A 70 4.14 -1.91 0.00
N GLU A 71 3.47 -1.87 1.15
CA GLU A 71 3.89 -2.57 2.37
C GLU A 71 3.98 -4.09 2.24
N ARG A 72 3.48 -4.67 1.14
CA ARG A 72 3.86 -6.03 0.69
C ARG A 72 5.37 -6.27 0.71
N PHE A 73 6.11 -5.22 0.41
CA PHE A 73 7.56 -5.18 0.32
C PHE A 73 8.05 -4.09 1.27
N PRO A 74 8.20 -4.37 2.59
CA PRO A 74 8.49 -3.34 3.58
C PRO A 74 9.73 -2.50 3.28
N VAL A 75 10.72 -3.08 2.59
CA VAL A 75 11.95 -2.37 2.18
C VAL A 75 11.71 -1.29 1.12
N LEU A 76 10.59 -1.34 0.40
CA LEU A 76 10.22 -0.34 -0.61
C LEU A 76 9.52 0.89 -0.03
N VAL A 77 9.10 0.89 1.24
CA VAL A 77 8.34 2.01 1.82
C VAL A 77 9.08 2.64 2.99
N HIS A 78 8.90 3.95 3.19
CA HIS A 78 9.32 4.61 4.42
C HIS A 78 8.10 4.79 5.34
N PRO A 79 8.21 4.60 6.67
CA PRO A 79 7.08 4.78 7.59
C PRO A 79 6.47 6.19 7.55
N ASP A 80 7.30 7.20 7.27
CA ASP A 80 6.91 8.61 7.31
C ASP A 80 6.72 9.27 5.93
N LEU A 81 6.97 8.56 4.82
CA LEU A 81 6.86 9.12 3.47
C LEU A 81 5.91 8.31 2.60
N PRO A 82 5.03 8.96 1.83
CA PRO A 82 4.11 8.26 0.94
C PRO A 82 4.84 7.65 -0.27
N GLY A 83 4.39 6.48 -0.72
CA GLY A 83 4.93 5.82 -1.91
C GLY A 83 6.24 5.06 -1.66
N VAL A 84 7.04 4.89 -2.73
CA VAL A 84 8.25 4.07 -2.71
C VAL A 84 9.50 4.85 -2.28
N HIS A 85 10.46 4.16 -1.68
CA HIS A 85 11.68 4.71 -1.09
C HIS A 85 12.81 4.81 -2.13
N GLU A 86 13.15 6.03 -2.56
CA GLU A 86 14.09 6.25 -3.68
C GLU A 86 15.59 6.10 -3.31
N THR A 87 15.97 6.20 -2.03
CA THR A 87 17.39 6.33 -1.65
C THR A 87 18.19 5.03 -1.59
N HIS A 88 17.53 3.88 -1.72
CA HIS A 88 18.15 2.58 -1.52
C HIS A 88 18.16 1.81 -2.84
N LEU A 89 19.28 1.13 -3.09
CA LEU A 89 19.39 0.21 -4.21
C LEU A 89 18.55 -1.03 -3.87
N MET A 90 17.66 -1.42 -4.78
CA MET A 90 16.75 -2.53 -4.60
C MET A 90 17.04 -3.63 -5.61
N ASP A 91 17.05 -4.87 -5.15
CA ASP A 91 16.96 -6.06 -6.00
C ASP A 91 15.52 -6.58 -5.96
N VAL A 92 14.89 -6.58 -7.14
CA VAL A 92 13.50 -7.01 -7.34
C VAL A 92 13.49 -8.32 -8.11
N LEU A 93 12.93 -9.37 -7.50
CA LEU A 93 12.66 -10.65 -8.14
C LEU A 93 11.22 -10.67 -8.64
N LEU A 94 11.02 -11.01 -9.92
CA LEU A 94 9.70 -11.15 -10.51
C LEU A 94 9.22 -12.61 -10.49
N HIS A 95 7.91 -12.81 -10.60
CA HIS A 95 7.30 -14.14 -10.63
C HIS A 95 7.72 -14.99 -11.85
N ASP A 96 8.18 -14.35 -12.94
CA ASP A 96 8.76 -15.04 -14.10
C ASP A 96 10.22 -15.50 -13.87
N GLY A 97 10.79 -15.20 -12.69
CA GLY A 97 12.15 -15.54 -12.30
C GLY A 97 13.20 -14.49 -12.70
N SER A 98 12.83 -13.46 -13.46
CA SER A 98 13.75 -12.38 -13.83
C SER A 98 14.07 -11.48 -12.62
N ARG A 99 15.23 -10.81 -12.68
CA ARG A 99 15.69 -9.88 -11.65
C ARG A 99 15.98 -8.52 -12.23
N ARG A 100 15.69 -7.48 -11.45
CA ARG A 100 16.00 -6.08 -11.78
C ARG A 100 16.65 -5.43 -10.56
N SER A 101 17.70 -4.65 -10.79
CA SER A 101 18.40 -3.95 -9.72
C SER A 101 18.44 -2.47 -10.02
N GLY A 102 18.05 -1.63 -9.06
CA GLY A 102 18.04 -0.19 -9.26
C GLY A 102 17.42 0.58 -8.09
N TYR A 103 17.50 1.89 -8.17
CA TYR A 103 16.87 2.81 -7.24
C TYR A 103 15.43 3.06 -7.70
N PRO A 104 14.42 2.93 -6.83
CA PRO A 104 13.05 3.31 -7.18
C PRO A 104 12.97 4.78 -7.61
N ASP A 105 12.28 5.05 -8.71
CA ASP A 105 11.88 6.39 -9.11
C ASP A 105 10.44 6.60 -8.64
N ALA A 106 10.20 7.29 -7.52
CA ALA A 106 8.87 7.47 -6.96
C ALA A 106 8.00 8.42 -7.80
N ARG A 107 8.60 9.25 -8.67
CA ARG A 107 7.86 10.10 -9.61
C ARG A 107 7.18 9.26 -10.68
N GLN A 108 7.80 8.16 -11.08
CA GLN A 108 7.26 7.23 -12.07
C GLN A 108 6.58 6.00 -11.45
N SER A 109 6.95 5.64 -10.22
CA SER A 109 6.41 4.49 -9.48
C SER A 109 5.06 4.79 -8.84
N LEU A 110 4.04 4.93 -9.68
CA LEU A 110 2.71 5.36 -9.29
C LEU A 110 1.71 4.22 -9.40
N ARG A 111 0.73 4.21 -8.50
CA ARG A 111 -0.48 3.39 -8.61
C ARG A 111 -0.21 1.90 -8.82
N GLY A 112 0.66 1.33 -7.98
CA GLY A 112 1.02 -0.08 -7.98
C GLY A 112 1.89 -0.50 -9.17
N VAL A 113 2.62 0.47 -9.75
CA VAL A 113 3.65 0.25 -10.75
C VAL A 113 4.98 0.74 -10.18
N LEU A 114 6.03 -0.06 -10.29
CA LEU A 114 7.40 0.23 -9.87
C LEU A 114 8.26 0.50 -11.09
N VAL A 115 9.04 1.57 -11.05
CA VAL A 115 10.07 1.91 -12.04
C VAL A 115 11.39 2.02 -11.29
N LEU A 116 12.40 1.32 -11.80
CA LEU A 116 13.75 1.33 -11.24
C LEU A 116 14.71 2.01 -12.21
N VAL A 117 15.59 2.83 -11.66
CA VAL A 117 16.72 3.44 -12.36
C VAL A 117 17.99 2.76 -11.88
N GLY A 118 18.69 2.10 -12.79
CA GLY A 118 19.88 1.31 -12.53
C GLY A 118 21.02 1.69 -13.45
N THR A 119 21.98 0.78 -13.56
CA THR A 119 23.17 0.94 -14.39
C THR A 119 23.32 -0.31 -15.26
N ASP A 120 23.60 -0.12 -16.54
CA ASP A 120 23.87 -1.22 -17.48
C ASP A 120 25.32 -1.71 -17.36
N VAL A 121 25.65 -2.78 -18.07
CA VAL A 121 26.99 -3.42 -18.07
C VAL A 121 28.13 -2.47 -18.46
N ASP A 122 27.83 -1.42 -19.21
CA ASP A 122 28.80 -0.41 -19.66
C ASP A 122 28.91 0.79 -18.70
N GLY A 123 28.19 0.77 -17.57
CA GLY A 123 28.16 1.88 -16.61
C GLY A 123 27.15 2.99 -16.98
N SER A 124 26.41 2.85 -18.08
CA SER A 124 25.39 3.83 -18.46
C SER A 124 24.16 3.74 -17.56
N MET A 125 23.54 4.88 -17.28
CA MET A 125 22.29 4.91 -16.53
C MET A 125 21.15 4.39 -17.40
N ILE A 126 20.40 3.41 -16.90
CA ILE A 126 19.23 2.86 -17.57
C ILE A 126 17.99 2.97 -16.69
N THR A 127 16.84 3.14 -17.33
CA THR A 127 15.55 3.00 -16.70
C THR A 127 14.99 1.64 -17.09
N HIS A 128 14.72 0.78 -16.11
CA HIS A 128 14.08 -0.50 -16.36
C HIS A 128 12.61 -0.31 -16.76
N ASP A 129 12.07 -1.27 -17.51
CA ASP A 129 10.64 -1.30 -17.80
C ASP A 129 9.82 -1.25 -16.50
N ALA A 130 8.62 -0.69 -16.61
CA ALA A 130 7.70 -0.61 -15.50
C ALA A 130 7.21 -2.02 -15.09
N VAL A 131 7.12 -2.26 -13.78
CA VAL A 131 6.70 -3.54 -13.20
C VAL A 131 5.44 -3.34 -12.37
N SER A 132 4.40 -4.13 -12.60
CA SER A 132 3.23 -4.15 -11.72
C SER A 132 3.56 -4.78 -10.37
N ILE A 133 2.94 -4.28 -9.30
CA ILE A 133 3.03 -4.87 -7.96
C ILE A 133 2.66 -6.37 -7.92
N ASP A 134 1.79 -6.83 -8.83
CA ASP A 134 1.38 -8.24 -8.94
C ASP A 134 2.42 -9.12 -9.66
N GLN A 135 3.42 -8.51 -10.32
CA GLN A 135 4.51 -9.24 -10.96
C GLN A 135 5.69 -9.49 -10.02
N ILE A 136 5.74 -8.78 -8.89
CA ILE A 136 6.87 -8.82 -7.95
C ILE A 136 6.69 -10.01 -7.00
N ALA A 137 7.69 -10.88 -6.97
CA ALA A 137 7.74 -12.01 -6.06
C ALA A 137 8.46 -11.67 -4.74
N ASP A 138 9.55 -10.91 -4.80
CA ASP A 138 10.35 -10.52 -3.63
C ASP A 138 11.11 -9.20 -3.90
N VAL A 139 11.40 -8.44 -2.84
CA VAL A 139 12.23 -7.23 -2.92
C VAL A 139 13.19 -7.19 -1.74
N ARG A 140 14.45 -6.90 -2.03
CA ARG A 140 15.50 -6.76 -1.02
C ARG A 140 16.30 -5.50 -1.26
N GLN A 141 16.78 -4.90 -0.19
CA GLN A 141 17.80 -3.88 -0.31
C GLN A 141 19.12 -4.56 -0.72
N ALA A 142 19.70 -4.10 -1.82
CA ALA A 142 21.00 -4.57 -2.26
C ALA A 142 22.10 -3.87 -1.45
N GLU A 143 23.16 -4.60 -1.12
CA GLU A 143 24.38 -3.96 -0.64
C GLU A 143 24.99 -3.18 -1.80
N LYS A 144 25.37 -1.91 -1.54
CA LYS A 144 26.18 -1.17 -2.51
C LYS A 144 27.46 -1.99 -2.69
N SER A 145 27.66 -2.53 -3.90
CA SER A 145 28.93 -3.16 -4.25
C SER A 145 30.01 -2.11 -3.99
N SER A 146 30.79 -2.35 -2.94
CA SER A 146 31.96 -1.54 -2.66
C SER A 146 32.90 -1.76 -3.83
N GLU A 147 33.05 -0.77 -4.70
CA GLU A 147 34.14 -0.76 -5.67
C GLU A 147 35.44 -0.95 -4.87
N SER A 148 36.03 -2.13 -5.03
CA SER A 148 37.39 -2.39 -4.58
C SER A 148 38.29 -1.38 -5.28
N THR A 149 38.70 -0.37 -4.52
CA THR A 149 39.82 0.48 -4.91
C THR A 149 41.06 -0.41 -4.91
N LEU A 150 41.58 -0.68 -6.11
CA LEU A 150 42.95 -1.12 -6.34
C LEU A 150 43.68 -0.04 -7.13
#